data_AF-M8CZ75-F1
#
_entry.id   AF-M8CZ75-F1
#
_cell.length_a   1.000
_cell.length_b   1.000
_cell.length_c   1.000
_cell.angle_alpha   90.00
_cell.angle_beta   90.00
_cell.angle_gamma   90.00
#
_symmetry.space_group_name_H-M   'P 1'
#
loop_
_entity.id
_entity.type
_entity.pdbx_description
1 polymer ?
#
loop_
_entity_poly.entity_id
_entity_poly.type
_entity_poly.pdbx_seq_one_letter_code
_entity_poly.pdbx_strand_id
1 'polypeptide(L)'
;MPGLFSAEPTQSELDTPDTAWLTREMFDRFFRLGMPAGASRDNPLVNPFGPGSPSLEPTCVGRMLVVAAERDLFRDRNVEYAERMKAMGKDVELVVFAGQEHGFFGADPASGADGELVRVISRFVERDGDGPA
;
A
#
# COMPACT_ATOMS: atom_id res chain seq x y z
N MET A 1 -2.76 -5.42 -5.78
CA MET A 1 -2.29 -4.77 -4.54
C MET A 1 -2.67 -5.67 -3.38
N PRO A 2 -1.74 -6.22 -2.58
CA PRO A 2 -2.13 -6.83 -1.32
C PRO A 2 -2.76 -5.72 -0.47
N GLY A 3 -4.02 -5.86 -0.09
CA GLY A 3 -4.58 -5.00 0.95
C GLY A 3 -3.76 -5.23 2.21
N LEU A 4 -3.27 -4.17 2.84
CA LEU A 4 -2.66 -4.25 4.15
C LEU A 4 -3.80 -4.13 5.16
N PHE A 5 -4.20 -5.27 5.72
CA PHE A 5 -5.31 -5.35 6.67
C PHE A 5 -4.80 -5.34 8.11
N SER A 6 -5.68 -5.03 9.06
CA SER A 6 -5.52 -5.45 10.45
C SER A 6 -6.88 -5.60 11.12
N ALA A 7 -6.93 -6.19 12.32
CA ALA A 7 -8.17 -6.24 13.10
C ALA A 7 -8.74 -4.86 13.42
N GLU A 8 -7.88 -3.89 13.72
CA GLU A 8 -8.30 -2.53 14.08
C GLU A 8 -8.27 -1.60 12.86
N PRO A 9 -9.36 -0.87 12.58
CA PRO A 9 -9.40 0.07 11.47
C PRO A 9 -8.49 1.28 11.74
N THR A 10 -7.80 1.74 10.70
CA THR A 10 -7.04 3.01 10.72
C THR A 10 -7.94 4.23 10.61
N GLN A 11 -7.37 5.42 10.86
CA GLN A 11 -8.11 6.67 10.69
C GLN A 11 -8.50 6.88 9.22
N SER A 12 -7.61 6.58 8.26
CA SER A 12 -7.95 6.64 6.83
C SER A 12 -9.10 5.71 6.45
N GLU A 13 -9.16 4.52 7.04
CA GLU A 13 -10.32 3.64 6.85
C GLU A 13 -11.60 4.27 7.39
N LEU A 14 -11.58 4.81 8.62
CA LEU A 14 -12.75 5.41 9.26
C LEU A 14 -13.24 6.69 8.56
N ASP A 15 -12.32 7.49 8.03
CA ASP A 15 -12.61 8.74 7.32
C ASP A 15 -13.09 8.52 5.87
N THR A 16 -13.02 7.28 5.36
CA THR A 16 -13.40 6.95 3.99
C THR A 16 -14.90 7.18 3.80
N PRO A 17 -15.32 8.07 2.87
CA PRO A 17 -16.73 8.29 2.57
C PRO A 17 -17.39 7.05 1.96
N ASP A 18 -18.68 6.85 2.24
CA ASP A 18 -19.47 5.79 1.58
C ASP A 18 -19.62 6.00 0.06
N THR A 19 -19.29 7.19 -0.44
CA THR A 19 -19.30 7.54 -1.86
C THR A 19 -17.93 7.35 -2.54
N ALA A 20 -16.89 6.97 -1.80
CA ALA A 20 -15.55 6.77 -2.36
C ALA A 20 -15.55 5.66 -3.41
N TRP A 21 -14.65 5.74 -4.40
CA TRP A 21 -14.51 4.69 -5.42
C TRP A 21 -14.24 3.32 -4.79
N LEU A 22 -13.40 3.26 -3.76
CA LEU A 22 -13.22 2.09 -2.91
C LEU A 22 -13.77 2.38 -1.51
N THR A 23 -14.92 1.79 -1.19
CA THR A 23 -15.52 1.90 0.14
C THR A 23 -15.03 0.80 1.08
N ARG A 24 -15.21 1.02 2.40
CA ARG A 24 -14.93 0.00 3.42
C ARG A 24 -15.76 -1.27 3.22
N GLU A 25 -17.03 -1.14 2.83
CA GLU A 25 -17.89 -2.31 2.57
C GLU A 25 -17.37 -3.14 1.40
N MET A 26 -16.96 -2.48 0.31
CA MET A 26 -16.39 -3.15 -0.84
C MET A 26 -15.06 -3.84 -0.49
N PHE A 27 -14.23 -3.15 0.30
CA PHE A 27 -12.98 -3.70 0.81
C PHE A 27 -13.19 -4.93 1.70
N ASP A 28 -14.14 -4.89 2.64
CA ASP A 28 -14.54 -6.02 3.49
C ASP A 28 -15.05 -7.20 2.67
N ARG A 29 -15.77 -6.92 1.58
CA ARG A 29 -16.23 -7.94 0.64
C ARG A 29 -15.06 -8.58 -0.11
N PHE A 30 -14.08 -7.80 -0.57
CA PHE A 30 -12.87 -8.34 -1.20
C PHE A 30 -12.06 -9.21 -0.24
N PHE A 31 -11.92 -8.81 1.02
CA PHE A 31 -11.27 -9.63 2.04
C PHE A 31 -11.93 -10.99 2.18
N ARG A 32 -13.26 -11.01 2.39
CA ARG A 32 -14.04 -12.23 2.57
C ARG A 32 -13.97 -13.17 1.36
N LEU A 33 -13.84 -12.61 0.15
CA LEU A 33 -13.73 -13.39 -1.09
C LEU A 33 -12.30 -13.87 -1.37
N GLY A 34 -11.29 -13.08 -0.99
CA GLY A 34 -9.88 -13.38 -1.25
C GLY A 34 -9.23 -14.29 -0.21
N MET A 35 -9.80 -14.36 0.99
CA MET A 35 -9.21 -15.09 2.12
C MET A 35 -9.91 -16.42 2.41
N PRO A 36 -9.18 -17.40 2.96
CA PRO A 36 -9.78 -18.64 3.45
C PRO A 36 -10.90 -18.36 4.47
N ALA A 37 -11.92 -19.22 4.48
CA ALA A 37 -13.00 -19.12 5.46
C ALA A 37 -12.43 -19.14 6.89
N GLY A 38 -12.84 -18.17 7.72
CA GLY A 38 -12.36 -18.02 9.09
C GLY A 38 -11.00 -17.33 9.23
N ALA A 39 -10.37 -16.89 8.14
CA ALA A 39 -9.14 -16.09 8.22
C ALA A 39 -9.40 -14.75 8.92
N SER A 40 -8.54 -14.42 9.88
CA SER A 40 -8.52 -13.11 10.53
C SER A 40 -7.93 -12.04 9.61
N ARG A 41 -8.30 -10.77 9.84
CA ARG A 41 -7.63 -9.62 9.21
C ARG A 41 -6.16 -9.48 9.61
N ASP A 42 -5.74 -10.17 10.68
CA ASP A 42 -4.33 -10.28 11.08
C ASP A 42 -3.62 -11.50 10.48
N ASN A 43 -4.23 -12.16 9.49
CA ASN A 43 -3.57 -13.26 8.79
C ASN A 43 -2.28 -12.76 8.10
N PRO A 44 -1.14 -13.48 8.19
CA PRO A 44 0.13 -13.01 7.63
C PRO A 44 0.13 -12.71 6.12
N LEU A 45 -0.82 -13.24 5.36
CA LEU A 45 -0.96 -12.94 3.93
C LEU A 45 -1.42 -11.50 3.64
N VAL A 46 -2.08 -10.88 4.62
CA VAL A 46 -2.72 -9.57 4.50
C VAL A 46 -2.21 -8.55 5.51
N ASN A 47 -1.73 -9.01 6.66
CA ASN A 47 -1.12 -8.17 7.67
C ASN A 47 0.32 -8.66 7.90
N PRO A 48 1.33 -8.15 7.18
CA PRO A 48 2.71 -8.58 7.35
C PRO A 48 3.30 -8.27 8.73
N PHE A 49 2.59 -7.50 9.55
CA PHE A 49 3.02 -7.12 10.88
C PHE A 49 2.06 -7.52 12.01
N GLY A 50 1.08 -8.36 11.70
CA GLY A 50 0.16 -8.91 12.68
C GLY A 50 0.87 -9.81 13.70
N PRO A 51 0.20 -10.17 14.81
CA PRO A 51 0.81 -10.99 15.87
C PRO A 51 1.31 -12.36 15.40
N GLY A 52 0.71 -12.91 14.34
CA GLY A 52 1.10 -14.20 13.75
C GLY A 52 2.13 -14.09 12.62
N SER A 53 2.58 -12.89 12.28
CA SER A 53 3.40 -12.66 11.10
C SER A 53 4.89 -12.82 11.39
N PRO A 54 5.66 -13.46 10.50
CA PRO A 54 7.10 -13.59 10.68
C PRO A 54 7.79 -12.23 10.58
N SER A 55 8.93 -12.07 11.27
CA SER A 55 9.74 -10.86 11.14
C SER A 55 10.24 -10.70 9.70
N LEU A 56 10.13 -9.47 9.19
CA LEU A 56 10.66 -9.10 7.87
C LEU A 56 12.11 -8.60 7.94
N GLU A 57 12.68 -8.39 9.13
CA GLU A 57 14.08 -7.98 9.31
C GLU A 57 15.09 -8.88 8.57
N PRO A 58 15.03 -10.22 8.67
CA PRO A 58 16.02 -11.09 8.00
C PRO A 58 15.81 -11.18 6.49
N THR A 59 14.75 -10.60 5.93
CA THR A 59 14.44 -10.74 4.50
C THR A 59 15.38 -9.88 3.65
N CYS A 60 15.90 -10.44 2.56
CA CYS A 60 16.62 -9.67 1.55
C CYS A 60 15.62 -9.25 0.48
N VAL A 61 15.12 -8.02 0.61
CA VAL A 61 14.23 -7.39 -0.37
C VAL A 61 15.01 -6.29 -1.08
N GLY A 62 14.78 -6.12 -2.38
CA GLY A 62 15.38 -5.04 -3.17
C GLY A 62 14.84 -3.67 -2.78
N ARG A 63 15.20 -2.63 -3.55
CA ARG A 63 14.59 -1.31 -3.42
C ARG A 63 13.08 -1.44 -3.59
N MET A 64 12.32 -0.71 -2.77
CA MET A 64 10.86 -0.69 -2.83
C MET A 64 10.34 0.72 -3.06
N LEU A 65 9.40 0.87 -3.97
CA LEU A 65 8.58 2.06 -4.12
C LEU A 65 7.19 1.76 -3.56
N VAL A 66 6.80 2.51 -2.52
CA VAL A 66 5.45 2.47 -1.96
C VAL A 66 4.71 3.74 -2.38
N VAL A 67 3.60 3.55 -3.09
CA VAL A 67 2.73 4.65 -3.54
C VAL A 67 1.45 4.62 -2.73
N ALA A 68 1.10 5.75 -2.14
CA ALA A 68 -0.17 5.96 -1.45
C ALA A 68 -0.92 7.15 -2.05
N ALA A 69 -2.23 7.18 -1.84
CA ALA A 69 -3.11 8.29 -2.22
C ALA A 69 -3.70 8.91 -0.95
N GLU A 70 -3.80 10.24 -0.89
CA GLU A 70 -4.20 10.96 0.33
C GLU A 70 -5.61 10.62 0.81
N ARG A 71 -6.53 10.35 -0.13
CA ARG A 71 -7.94 10.01 0.15
C ARG A 71 -8.22 8.51 0.03
N ASP A 72 -7.18 7.69 -0.02
CA ASP A 72 -7.30 6.24 -0.06
C ASP A 72 -7.50 5.70 1.35
N LEU A 73 -8.44 4.75 1.52
CA LEU A 73 -8.65 4.03 2.77
C LEU A 73 -7.38 3.30 3.24
N PHE A 74 -6.53 2.88 2.31
CA PHE A 74 -5.25 2.23 2.59
C PHE A 74 -4.12 3.17 2.96
N ARG A 75 -4.32 4.50 2.93
CA ARG A 75 -3.24 5.48 3.12
C ARG A 75 -2.40 5.18 4.36
N ASP A 76 -3.03 5.08 5.52
CA ASP A 76 -2.31 4.92 6.79
C ASP A 76 -1.52 3.62 6.83
N ARG A 77 -2.07 2.54 6.25
CA ARG A 77 -1.41 1.23 6.18
C ARG A 77 -0.23 1.21 5.21
N ASN A 78 -0.37 1.87 4.06
CA ASN A 78 0.74 2.01 3.11
C ASN A 78 1.90 2.82 3.71
N VAL A 79 1.57 3.89 4.43
CA VAL A 79 2.55 4.71 5.16
C VAL A 79 3.22 3.89 6.26
N GLU A 80 2.44 3.21 7.11
CA GLU A 80 2.97 2.35 8.18
C GLU A 80 3.92 1.29 7.61
N TYR A 81 3.54 0.63 6.52
CA TYR A 81 4.38 -0.38 5.89
C TYR A 81 5.72 0.21 5.44
N ALA A 82 5.70 1.34 4.75
CA ALA A 82 6.92 1.99 4.29
C ALA A 82 7.81 2.40 5.48
N GLU A 83 7.25 2.97 6.53
CA GLU A 83 7.99 3.41 7.72
C GLU A 83 8.63 2.23 8.47
N ARG A 84 7.89 1.14 8.65
CA ARG A 84 8.40 -0.06 9.32
C ARG A 84 9.49 -0.75 8.52
N MET A 85 9.33 -0.84 7.20
CA MET A 85 10.37 -1.40 6.33
C MET A 85 11.64 -0.52 6.34
N LYS A 86 11.51 0.81 6.35
CA LYS A 86 12.64 1.74 6.55
C LYS A 86 13.32 1.53 7.90
N ALA A 87 12.55 1.39 8.98
CA ALA A 87 13.08 1.15 10.32
C ALA A 87 13.87 -0.16 10.41
N MET A 88 13.52 -1.16 9.60
CA MET A 88 14.26 -2.43 9.44
C MET A 88 15.48 -2.32 8.50
N GLY A 89 15.87 -1.10 8.10
CA GLY A 89 17.02 -0.85 7.24
C GLY A 89 16.83 -1.19 5.77
N LYS A 90 15.58 -1.33 5.29
CA LYS A 90 15.30 -1.57 3.86
C LYS A 90 15.29 -0.25 3.08
N ASP A 91 15.68 -0.31 1.82
CA ASP A 91 15.59 0.85 0.92
C ASP A 91 14.16 1.00 0.42
N VAL A 92 13.46 2.02 0.92
CA VAL A 92 12.07 2.31 0.58
C VAL A 92 11.89 3.77 0.22
N GLU A 93 11.36 4.03 -0.97
CA GLU A 93 10.81 5.33 -1.37
C GLU A 93 9.30 5.31 -1.11
N LEU A 94 8.79 6.29 -0.34
CA LEU A 94 7.36 6.47 -0.10
C LEU A 94 6.92 7.76 -0.80
N VAL A 95 5.86 7.67 -1.61
CA VAL A 95 5.26 8.84 -2.27
C VAL A 95 3.75 8.83 -2.00
N VAL A 96 3.24 9.95 -1.46
CA VAL A 96 1.81 10.14 -1.19
C VAL A 96 1.27 11.17 -2.17
N PHE A 97 0.30 10.76 -3.00
CA PHE A 97 -0.32 11.61 -4.01
C PHE A 97 -1.48 12.41 -3.40
N ALA A 98 -1.32 13.72 -3.34
CA ALA A 98 -2.29 14.63 -2.76
C ALA A 98 -3.61 14.65 -3.57
N GLY A 99 -4.74 14.68 -2.87
CA GLY A 99 -6.09 14.75 -3.44
C GLY A 99 -6.54 13.52 -4.23
N GLN A 100 -5.69 12.50 -4.40
CA GLN A 100 -6.02 11.29 -5.15
C GLN A 100 -6.75 10.27 -4.29
N GLU A 101 -7.58 9.46 -4.94
CA GLU A 101 -8.29 8.32 -4.35
C GLU A 101 -7.60 6.99 -4.71
N HIS A 102 -8.12 5.89 -4.16
CA HIS A 102 -7.64 4.55 -4.51
C HIS A 102 -7.71 4.33 -6.03
N GLY A 103 -6.64 3.80 -6.62
CA GLY A 103 -6.61 3.46 -8.05
C GLY A 103 -6.68 4.65 -9.02
N PHE A 104 -6.33 5.88 -8.59
CA PHE A 104 -6.44 7.10 -9.41
C PHE A 104 -5.84 6.98 -10.83
N PHE A 105 -4.75 6.24 -10.98
CA PHE A 105 -4.07 6.00 -12.26
C PHE A 105 -4.90 5.18 -13.28
N GLY A 106 -5.86 4.39 -12.81
CA GLY A 106 -6.78 3.65 -13.68
C GLY A 106 -8.06 4.41 -14.00
N ALA A 107 -8.44 5.36 -13.14
CA ALA A 107 -9.69 6.10 -13.24
C ALA A 107 -9.62 7.26 -14.25
N ASP A 108 -8.50 7.99 -14.27
CA ASP A 108 -8.25 9.09 -15.21
C ASP A 108 -6.85 8.98 -15.85
N PRO A 109 -6.71 8.10 -16.86
CA PRO A 109 -5.47 7.96 -17.61
C PRO A 109 -5.10 9.28 -18.29
N ALA A 110 -3.85 9.73 -18.17
CA ALA A 110 -3.35 11.04 -18.61
C ALA A 110 -3.72 12.25 -17.73
N SER A 111 -4.28 12.03 -16.54
CA SER A 111 -4.31 13.08 -15.50
C SER A 111 -2.89 13.52 -15.11
N GLY A 112 -2.76 14.72 -14.54
CA GLY A 112 -1.47 15.20 -14.03
C GLY A 112 -0.85 14.26 -12.99
N ALA A 113 -1.69 13.64 -12.15
CA ALA A 113 -1.27 12.67 -11.14
C ALA A 113 -0.79 11.36 -11.75
N ASP A 114 -1.48 10.84 -12.78
CA ASP A 114 -1.05 9.66 -13.52
C ASP A 114 0.31 9.89 -14.20
N GLY A 115 0.46 11.03 -14.91
CA GLY A 115 1.73 11.39 -15.53
C GLY A 115 2.87 11.62 -14.53
N GLU A 116 2.56 12.09 -13.31
CA GLU A 116 3.53 12.16 -12.21
C GLU A 116 3.89 10.76 -11.68
N LEU A 117 2.91 9.86 -11.49
CA LEU A 117 3.15 8.49 -11.08
C LEU A 117 4.07 7.75 -12.06
N VAL A 118 3.81 7.86 -13.36
CA VAL A 118 4.67 7.26 -14.40
C VAL A 118 6.10 7.79 -14.26
N ARG A 119 6.30 9.10 -14.08
CA ARG A 119 7.64 9.68 -13.89
C ARG A 119 8.33 9.20 -12.62
N VAL A 120 7.59 9.05 -11.52
CA VAL A 120 8.12 8.48 -10.27
C VAL A 120 8.58 7.05 -10.48
N ILE A 121 7.77 6.21 -11.12
CA ILE A 121 8.10 4.82 -11.43
C ILE A 121 9.34 4.75 -12.34
N SER A 122 9.38 5.52 -13.44
CA SER A 122 10.52 5.55 -14.35
C SER A 122 11.81 5.93 -13.62
N ARG A 123 11.80 7.01 -12.83
CA ARG A 123 12.96 7.43 -12.03
C ARG A 123 13.40 6.34 -11.05
N PHE A 124 12.45 5.69 -10.39
CA PHE A 124 12.74 4.66 -9.40
C PHE A 124 13.48 3.47 -10.04
N VAL A 125 13.00 3.01 -11.19
CA VAL A 125 13.57 1.90 -11.98
C VAL A 125 14.91 2.27 -12.60
N GLU A 126 15.04 3.46 -13.18
CA GLU A 126 16.29 3.90 -13.82
C GLU A 126 17.44 4.03 -12.81
N ARG A 127 17.15 4.40 -11.56
CA ARG A 127 18.16 4.44 -10.48
C ARG A 127 18.73 3.06 -10.12
N ASP A 128 18.05 1.96 -10.46
CA ASP A 128 18.60 0.60 -10.30
C ASP A 128 19.58 0.22 -11.43
N GLY A 129 19.57 0.95 -12.55
CA GLY A 129 20.44 0.69 -13.70
C GLY A 129 21.92 1.06 -13.51
N ASP A 130 22.27 1.74 -12.41
CA ASP A 130 23.60 2.33 -12.16
C ASP A 130 24.32 1.74 -10.91
N GLY A 131 23.82 0.65 -10.32
CA GLY A 131 24.48 -0.05 -9.20
C GLY A 131 25.53 -1.07 -9.66
N PRO A 132 26.69 -1.22 -8.97
CA PRO A 132 27.76 -2.10 -9.42
C PRO A 132 27.32 -3.58 -9.36
N ALA A 133 27.65 -4.31 -10.44
CA ALA A 133 27.53 -5.76 -10.56
C ALA A 133 28.39 -6.53 -9.54
#